data_AF-A0A497RLQ9-F1
#
_entry.id   AF-A0A497RLQ9-F1
#
_cell.length_a   1.000
_cell.length_b   1.000
_cell.length_c   1.000
_cell.angle_alpha   90.00
_cell.angle_beta   90.00
_cell.angle_gamma   90.00
#
_symmetry.space_group_name_H-M   'P 1'
#
loop_
_entity.id
_entity.type
_entity.pdbx_description
1 polymer ?
#
loop_
_entity_poly.entity_id
_entity_poly.type
_entity_poly.pdbx_seq_one_letter_code
_entity_poly.pdbx_strand_id
1 'polypeptide(L)'
;MLTENNTNTYTNTKMIPILDISAPEFAYVGEEVEISVHSNCYMTDGQPLMCTLTYNPISDATITIEKDGVIVKTGKTDESGIFRTVFSETGEYTITASKDGYISATTEIKVLEYTVTLTPESSVEVVTIYNSS
;
A
#
# COMPACT_ATOMS: atom_id res chain seq x y z
N MET A 1 13.51 44.26 41.77
CA MET A 1 13.15 44.09 40.34
C MET A 1 13.53 42.67 39.97
N LEU A 2 12.55 41.80 39.74
CA LEU A 2 12.78 40.40 39.38
C LEU A 2 13.13 40.33 37.89
N THR A 3 14.18 39.56 37.60
CA THR A 3 14.70 39.21 36.28
C THR A 3 13.86 38.09 35.66
N GLU A 4 13.52 38.19 34.38
CA GLU A 4 13.14 37.01 33.60
C GLU A 4 14.01 36.91 32.35
N ASN A 5 15.04 36.07 32.46
CA ASN A 5 15.81 35.54 31.35
C ASN A 5 14.93 34.52 30.62
N ASN A 6 14.28 34.94 29.54
CA ASN A 6 13.60 34.01 28.64
C ASN A 6 14.62 33.42 27.65
N THR A 7 15.49 32.53 28.13
CA THR A 7 16.29 31.69 27.24
C THR A 7 15.40 30.54 26.78
N ASN A 8 14.74 30.71 25.63
CA ASN A 8 14.13 29.61 24.91
C ASN A 8 15.22 28.60 24.54
N THR A 9 15.43 27.60 25.40
CA THR A 9 16.23 26.42 25.08
C THR A 9 15.38 25.51 24.21
N TYR A 10 15.42 25.74 22.90
CA TYR A 10 14.99 24.71 21.95
C TYR A 10 15.99 23.55 22.09
N THR A 11 15.63 22.55 22.89
CA THR A 11 16.32 21.27 22.87
C THR A 11 16.25 20.77 21.43
N ASN A 12 17.39 20.39 20.86
CA ASN A 12 17.49 19.86 19.51
C ASN A 12 16.86 18.45 19.50
N THR A 13 15.53 18.40 19.53
CA THR A 13 14.76 17.16 19.55
C THR A 13 14.88 16.50 18.19
N LYS A 14 15.42 15.29 18.16
CA LYS A 14 15.59 14.51 16.93
C LYS A 14 14.20 14.22 16.32
N MET A 15 13.93 14.78 15.15
CA MET A 15 12.78 14.40 14.33
C MET A 15 13.09 13.10 13.60
N ILE A 16 12.19 12.12 13.69
CA ILE A 16 12.30 10.86 12.96
C ILE A 16 11.12 10.78 11.97
N PRO A 17 11.37 10.82 10.66
CA PRO A 17 10.30 10.71 9.67
C PRO A 17 9.66 9.31 9.70
N ILE A 18 8.38 9.26 9.40
CA ILE A 18 7.61 8.01 9.29
C ILE A 18 7.30 7.79 7.81
N LEU A 19 7.48 6.55 7.36
CA LEU A 19 7.02 6.14 6.03
C LEU A 19 5.51 6.05 6.02
N ASP A 20 4.92 6.27 4.85
CA ASP A 20 3.52 6.04 4.57
C ASP A 20 3.42 5.24 3.28
N ILE A 21 2.46 4.32 3.20
CA ILE A 21 2.28 3.41 2.08
C ILE A 21 0.91 3.69 1.48
N SER A 22 0.90 4.06 0.20
CA SER A 22 -0.31 4.14 -0.59
C SER A 22 -0.33 2.97 -1.59
N ALA A 23 -1.33 2.12 -1.42
CA ALA A 23 -1.64 0.94 -2.22
C ALA A 23 -3.18 0.81 -2.30
N PRO A 24 -3.73 0.16 -3.35
CA PRO A 24 -5.16 -0.10 -3.39
C PRO A 24 -5.57 -1.10 -2.30
N GLU A 25 -6.78 -0.95 -1.77
CA GLU A 25 -7.34 -1.89 -0.79
C GLU A 25 -7.58 -3.28 -1.40
N PHE A 26 -7.93 -3.32 -2.69
CA PHE A 26 -8.18 -4.54 -3.46
C PHE A 26 -7.35 -4.56 -4.75
N ALA A 27 -6.90 -5.76 -5.13
CA ALA A 27 -6.31 -6.03 -6.44
C ALA A 27 -6.78 -7.39 -6.97
N TYR A 28 -6.49 -7.69 -8.23
CA TYR A 28 -6.80 -8.98 -8.83
C TYR A 28 -5.54 -9.75 -9.21
N VAL A 29 -5.64 -11.08 -9.17
CA VAL A 29 -4.57 -11.98 -9.62
C VAL A 29 -4.18 -11.64 -11.05
N GLY A 30 -2.88 -11.49 -11.29
CA GLY A 30 -2.32 -11.17 -12.61
C GLY A 30 -2.32 -9.68 -12.97
N GLU A 31 -2.92 -8.81 -12.17
CA GLU A 31 -2.85 -7.35 -12.39
C GLU A 31 -1.56 -6.75 -11.81
N GLU A 32 -1.05 -5.72 -12.49
CA GLU A 32 0.03 -4.91 -11.96
C GLU A 32 -0.50 -3.93 -10.92
N VAL A 33 0.05 -4.02 -9.72
CA VAL A 33 -0.24 -3.16 -8.58
C VAL A 33 0.91 -2.21 -8.37
N GLU A 34 0.58 -0.92 -8.25
CA GLU A 34 1.51 0.12 -7.86
C GLU A 34 1.45 0.35 -6.35
N ILE A 35 2.59 0.19 -5.68
CA ILE A 35 2.77 0.51 -4.26
C ILE A 35 3.68 1.74 -4.21
N SER A 36 3.18 2.82 -3.61
CA SER A 36 3.95 4.05 -3.45
C SER A 36 4.33 4.25 -1.98
N VAL A 37 5.58 4.65 -1.75
CA VAL A 37 6.11 4.99 -0.43
C VAL A 37 6.49 6.45 -0.40
N HIS A 38 5.94 7.16 0.56
CA HIS A 38 6.22 8.57 0.79
C HIS A 38 6.43 8.85 2.28
N SER A 39 6.83 10.08 2.60
CA SER A 39 6.85 10.56 3.98
C SER A 39 6.29 11.97 4.06
N ASN A 40 5.32 12.14 4.95
CA ASN A 40 4.67 13.41 5.27
C ASN A 40 4.72 13.72 6.77
N CYS A 41 4.84 12.71 7.64
CA CYS A 41 4.81 12.86 9.08
C CYS A 41 6.14 12.51 9.75
N TYR A 42 6.38 13.10 10.92
CA TYR A 42 7.54 12.84 11.76
C TYR A 42 7.15 12.77 13.23
N MET A 43 7.86 11.91 13.96
CA MET A 43 7.79 11.81 15.41
C MET A 43 8.91 12.61 16.06
N THR A 44 8.56 13.29 17.14
CA THR A 44 9.50 13.88 18.09
C THR A 44 9.27 13.27 19.47
N ASP A 45 10.35 13.04 20.21
CA ASP A 45 10.28 12.35 21.50
C ASP A 45 9.36 13.10 22.49
N GLY A 46 8.42 12.37 23.07
CA GLY A 46 7.43 12.91 24.01
C GLY A 46 6.41 13.90 23.43
N GLN A 47 6.33 14.06 22.11
CA GLN A 47 5.44 15.03 21.45
C GLN A 47 4.42 14.33 20.54
N PRO A 48 3.26 14.97 20.25
CA PRO A 48 2.30 14.44 19.30
C PRO A 48 2.89 14.36 17.89
N LEU A 49 2.37 13.42 17.10
CA LEU A 49 2.71 13.26 15.68
C LEU A 49 2.51 14.59 14.93
N MET A 50 3.50 14.98 14.13
CA MET A 50 3.42 16.17 13.29
C MET A 50 3.49 15.78 11.82
N CYS A 51 2.47 16.18 11.05
CA CYS A 51 2.39 15.93 9.62
C CYS A 51 2.51 17.23 8.83
N THR A 52 3.24 17.15 7.72
CA THR A 52 3.32 18.17 6.69
C THR A 52 2.36 17.82 5.56
N LEU A 53 2.06 18.80 4.69
CA LEU A 53 1.34 18.57 3.44
C LEU A 53 2.28 18.27 2.27
N THR A 54 3.53 17.90 2.55
CA THR A 54 4.53 17.58 1.53
C THR A 54 4.54 16.09 1.28
N TYR A 55 4.23 15.69 0.04
CA TYR A 55 4.35 14.31 -0.41
C TYR A 55 5.77 14.08 -0.91
N ASN A 56 6.64 13.54 -0.06
CA ASN A 56 8.03 13.26 -0.44
C ASN A 56 8.17 11.79 -0.82
N PRO A 57 8.38 11.46 -2.10
CA PRO A 57 8.62 10.07 -2.51
C PRO A 57 9.92 9.55 -1.90
N ILE A 58 9.92 8.30 -1.47
CA ILE A 58 11.08 7.66 -0.84
C ILE A 58 11.66 6.61 -1.77
N SER A 59 12.78 6.93 -2.43
CA SER A 59 13.55 5.97 -3.21
C SER A 59 14.28 4.94 -2.35
N ASP A 60 14.62 3.78 -2.90
CA ASP A 60 15.38 2.73 -2.22
C ASP A 60 14.79 2.25 -0.88
N ALA A 61 13.50 2.50 -0.62
CA ALA A 61 12.80 1.90 0.51
C ALA A 61 12.64 0.41 0.24
N THR A 62 12.97 -0.43 1.22
CA THR A 62 12.79 -1.87 1.12
C THR A 62 11.33 -2.20 1.33
N ILE A 63 10.72 -2.87 0.35
CA ILE A 63 9.37 -3.43 0.42
C ILE A 63 9.49 -4.91 0.73
N THR A 64 8.75 -5.37 1.74
CA THR A 64 8.53 -6.77 2.07
C THR A 64 7.04 -7.05 1.95
N ILE A 65 6.67 -8.10 1.22
CA ILE A 65 5.29 -8.56 1.08
C ILE A 65 5.19 -9.94 1.71
N GLU A 66 4.28 -10.08 2.66
CA GLU A 66 4.01 -11.31 3.39
C GLU A 66 2.60 -11.82 3.14
N LYS A 67 2.46 -13.14 3.12
CA LYS A 67 1.18 -13.85 3.12
C LYS A 67 1.28 -14.96 4.16
N ASP A 68 0.31 -15.03 5.07
CA ASP A 68 0.26 -16.02 6.15
C ASP A 68 1.56 -16.09 6.99
N GLY A 69 2.20 -14.94 7.23
CA GLY A 69 3.46 -14.82 7.97
C GLY A 69 4.71 -15.28 7.21
N VAL A 70 4.61 -15.55 5.91
CA VAL A 70 5.72 -15.93 5.05
C VAL A 70 6.01 -14.80 4.06
N ILE A 71 7.28 -14.38 3.98
CA ILE A 71 7.72 -13.42 2.97
C ILE A 71 7.65 -14.08 1.59
N VAL A 72 6.77 -13.56 0.74
CA VAL A 72 6.56 -14.04 -0.63
C VAL A 72 7.27 -13.17 -1.66
N LYS A 73 7.58 -11.90 -1.32
CA LYS A 73 8.29 -10.99 -2.21
C LYS A 73 9.05 -9.91 -1.44
N THR A 74 10.18 -9.50 -2.00
CA THR A 74 10.94 -8.34 -1.54
C THR A 74 11.35 -7.49 -2.74
N GLY A 75 11.49 -6.18 -2.53
CA GLY A 75 11.97 -5.27 -3.57
C GLY A 75 12.35 -3.90 -3.01
N LYS A 76 12.67 -2.98 -3.91
CA LYS A 76 12.95 -1.59 -3.55
C LYS A 76 12.13 -0.63 -4.39
N THR A 77 11.76 0.49 -3.81
CA THR A 77 11.14 1.59 -4.55
C THR A 77 12.13 2.28 -5.49
N ASP A 78 11.62 2.75 -6.63
CA ASP A 78 12.37 3.56 -7.59
C ASP A 78 12.55 5.02 -7.13
N GLU A 79 13.15 5.88 -7.98
CA GLU A 79 13.37 7.30 -7.69
C GLU A 79 12.08 8.09 -7.43
N SER A 80 10.94 7.60 -7.93
CA SER A 80 9.62 8.19 -7.70
C SER A 80 8.92 7.62 -6.46
N GLY A 81 9.61 6.78 -5.69
CA GLY A 81 9.05 6.13 -4.50
C GLY A 81 8.11 4.98 -4.85
N ILE A 82 8.17 4.44 -6.06
CA ILE A 82 7.21 3.45 -6.56
C ILE A 82 7.84 2.06 -6.61
N PHE A 83 7.10 1.06 -6.17
CA PHE A 83 7.38 -0.36 -6.36
C PHE A 83 6.19 -1.02 -7.09
N ARG A 84 6.45 -1.68 -8.21
CA ARG A 84 5.42 -2.38 -9.01
C ARG A 84 5.51 -3.88 -8.80
N THR A 85 4.35 -4.51 -8.63
CA THR A 85 4.25 -5.95 -8.38
C THR A 85 3.01 -6.57 -9.01
N VAL A 86 3.07 -7.87 -9.27
CA VAL A 86 1.91 -8.69 -9.68
C VAL A 86 1.76 -9.80 -8.66
N PHE A 87 0.53 -10.06 -8.24
CA PHE A 87 0.18 -11.16 -7.33
C PHE A 87 -0.31 -12.37 -8.12
N SER A 88 0.20 -13.56 -7.80
CA SER A 88 -0.13 -14.81 -8.49
C SER A 88 -1.23 -15.62 -7.82
N GLU A 89 -1.60 -15.26 -6.60
CA GLU A 89 -2.58 -15.99 -5.80
C GLU A 89 -3.51 -15.02 -5.08
N THR A 90 -4.75 -15.44 -4.87
CA THR A 90 -5.69 -14.73 -4.00
C THR A 90 -5.24 -14.79 -2.55
N GLY A 91 -5.76 -13.87 -1.74
CA GLY A 91 -5.51 -13.82 -0.30
C GLY A 91 -5.29 -12.41 0.22
N GLU A 92 -5.02 -12.32 1.52
CA GLU A 92 -4.67 -11.09 2.19
C GLU A 92 -3.14 -11.03 2.34
N TYR A 93 -2.56 -9.90 1.95
CA TYR A 93 -1.12 -9.69 1.98
C TYR A 93 -0.81 -8.49 2.86
N THR A 94 0.22 -8.64 3.69
CA THR A 94 0.79 -7.55 4.48
C THR A 94 1.99 -6.98 3.75
N ILE A 95 1.97 -5.66 3.50
CA ILE A 95 3.05 -4.92 2.85
C ILE A 95 3.75 -4.07 3.91
N THR A 96 5.05 -4.27 4.09
CA THR A 96 5.88 -3.45 4.97
C THR A 96 6.91 -2.67 4.16
N ALA A 97 7.01 -1.36 4.40
CA ALA A 97 8.04 -0.49 3.87
C ALA A 97 9.03 -0.11 4.98
N SER A 98 10.32 -0.21 4.72
CA SER A 98 11.38 0.14 5.66
C SER A 98 12.53 0.89 4.98
N LYS A 99 13.14 1.83 5.71
CA LYS A 99 14.33 2.55 5.28
C LYS A 99 15.09 3.08 6.49
N ASP A 100 16.41 2.98 6.47
CA ASP A 100 17.26 3.49 7.55
C ASP A 100 16.99 4.98 7.81
N GLY A 101 16.82 5.34 9.08
CA GLY A 101 16.49 6.70 9.50
C GLY A 101 15.00 7.03 9.49
N TYR A 102 14.14 6.10 9.05
CA TYR A 102 12.68 6.24 9.09
C TYR A 102 12.05 5.22 10.04
N ILE A 103 10.87 5.55 10.54
CA ILE A 103 9.96 4.57 11.13
C ILE A 103 9.25 3.85 9.98
N SER A 104 9.28 2.51 10.01
CA SER A 104 8.62 1.67 9.01
C SER A 104 7.10 1.79 9.06
N ALA A 105 6.45 1.52 7.94
CA ALA A 105 5.00 1.43 7.86
C ALA A 105 4.55 0.07 7.33
N THR A 106 3.32 -0.28 7.63
CA THR A 106 2.67 -1.51 7.18
C THR A 106 1.26 -1.20 6.71
N THR A 107 0.83 -1.83 5.62
CA THR A 107 -0.55 -1.81 5.13
C THR A 107 -0.96 -3.19 4.63
N GLU A 108 -2.25 -3.38 4.39
CA GLU A 108 -2.82 -4.64 3.90
C GLU A 108 -3.45 -4.44 2.51
N ILE A 109 -3.38 -5.48 1.68
CA ILE A 109 -4.07 -5.54 0.39
C ILE A 109 -4.77 -6.91 0.26
N LYS A 110 -6.01 -6.89 -0.24
CA LYS A 110 -6.75 -8.11 -0.56
C LYS A 110 -6.73 -8.40 -2.05
N VAL A 111 -6.17 -9.55 -2.42
CA VAL A 111 -6.09 -10.01 -3.80
C VAL A 111 -7.22 -11.02 -4.09
N LEU A 112 -7.99 -10.74 -5.14
CA LEU A 112 -9.15 -11.51 -5.56
C LEU A 112 -8.93 -12.15 -6.94
N GLU A 113 -9.78 -13.12 -7.29
CA GLU A 113 -9.87 -13.66 -8.65
C GLU A 113 -11.04 -13.00 -9.39
N TYR A 114 -10.91 -12.86 -10.71
CA TYR A 114 -12.04 -12.51 -11.56
C TYR A 114 -13.01 -13.68 -11.66
N THR A 115 -14.24 -13.50 -11.19
CA THR A 115 -15.31 -14.47 -11.43
C THR A 115 -16.13 -14.03 -12.63
N VAL A 116 -16.01 -14.74 -13.76
CA VAL A 116 -16.91 -14.56 -14.90
C VAL A 116 -18.10 -15.50 -14.72
N THR A 117 -19.23 -14.96 -14.25
CA THR A 117 -20.48 -15.71 -14.22
C THR A 117 -21.15 -15.63 -15.58
N LEU A 118 -21.00 -16.67 -16.41
CA LEU A 118 -21.81 -16.82 -17.61
C LEU A 118 -23.20 -17.26 -17.18
N THR A 119 -24.18 -16.36 -17.26
CA THR A 119 -25.59 -16.77 -17.30
C THR A 119 -25.82 -17.41 -18.67
N PRO A 120 -26.19 -18.70 -18.78
CA PRO A 120 -26.58 -19.26 -20.05
C PRO A 120 -27.81 -18.48 -20.54
N GLU A 121 -27.63 -17.64 -21.56
CA GLU A 121 -28.76 -17.02 -22.25
C GLU A 121 -29.51 -18.13 -22.98
N SER A 122 -30.63 -18.51 -22.38
CA SER A 122 -31.82 -19.11 -22.97
C SER A 122 -31.65 -20.27 -23.97
N SER A 123 -32.30 -21.39 -23.64
CA SER A 123 -32.46 -22.57 -24.48
C SER A 123 -33.03 -22.23 -25.87
N VAL A 124 -32.34 -22.67 -26.92
CA VAL A 124 -32.89 -22.73 -28.28
C VAL A 124 -34.05 -23.74 -28.29
N GLU A 125 -35.29 -23.28 -28.39
CA GLU A 125 -36.42 -24.17 -28.69
C GLU A 125 -36.38 -24.54 -30.17
N VAL A 126 -36.07 -25.81 -30.46
CA VAL A 126 -36.18 -26.37 -31.82
C VAL A 126 -37.66 -26.61 -32.12
N VAL A 127 -38.29 -25.71 -32.87
CA VAL A 127 -39.64 -25.95 -33.42
C VAL A 127 -39.51 -26.83 -34.66
N THR A 128 -39.86 -28.11 -34.54
CA THR A 128 -40.03 -28.98 -35.72
C THR A 128 -41.36 -28.69 -36.41
N ILE A 129 -41.33 -28.19 -37.64
CA ILE A 129 -42.52 -27.99 -38.48
C ILE A 129 -42.75 -29.27 -39.29
N TYR A 130 -43.88 -29.96 -39.09
CA TYR A 130 -44.30 -31.07 -39.95
C TYR A 130 -45.11 -30.52 -41.12
N ASN A 131 -44.59 -30.66 -42.34
CA ASN A 131 -45.38 -30.43 -43.56
C ASN A 131 -46.19 -31.69 -43.86
N SER A 132 -47.51 -31.63 -43.73
CA SER A 132 -48.42 -32.66 -44.23
C SER A 132 -48.58 -32.52 -45.74
N SER A 133 -48.17 -33.55 -46.47
CA SER A 133 -48.36 -33.75 -47.91
C SER A 133 -49.81 -33.98 -48.32
#